data_AF-A0A836QGV0-F1
#
_entry.id   AF-A0A836QGV0-F1
#
_cell.length_a   1.000
_cell.length_b   1.000
_cell.length_c   1.000
_cell.angle_alpha   90.00
_cell.angle_beta   90.00
_cell.angle_gamma   90.00
#
_symmetry.space_group_name_H-M   'P 1'
#
loop_
_entity.id
_entity.type
_entity.pdbx_description
1 polymer ?
#
loop_
_entity_poly.entity_id
_entity_poly.type
_entity_poly.pdbx_seq_one_letter_code
_entity_poly.pdbx_strand_id
1 'polypeptide(L)'
;MDNRKGRIIAIWIWTLVPVLTQLWIVTEYRTDLIIRDEFRHILPRVQHLLEGEFSFAADLWANQNVHRPVLPLLFIMANAYFASWNVLYETLAGFAGYVALLIVLTRAQLRTFRTIGLDALSWSIPVVSFLLFSMTSWKIFYMGYAALQHSFSILGVVFGLFVLGRSERPLRALSGAALLGIVATLSFAPALVFWPAGCFVLACKRTETLRDRTLHLALWVAVSIVVVSIYMIDMAPRDLHFSFLPRLLEKLEFTLAFVGAPICNYNLNGAVIAGLGGVLALPALALYLVFFK
;
A
#
# COMPACT_ATOMS: atom_id res chain seq x y z
N MET A 1 -33.21 -18.81 16.26
CA MET A 1 -32.15 -17.79 16.41
C MET A 1 -31.43 -17.64 15.07
N ASP A 2 -31.30 -16.40 14.61
CA ASP A 2 -31.01 -16.04 13.23
C ASP A 2 -29.59 -16.47 12.77
N ASN A 3 -29.51 -17.43 11.84
CA ASN A 3 -28.26 -17.93 11.23
C ASN A 3 -27.36 -16.78 10.70
N ARG A 4 -27.96 -15.63 10.39
CA ARG A 4 -27.23 -14.44 9.95
C ARG A 4 -26.31 -13.86 11.03
N LYS A 5 -26.76 -13.79 12.30
CA LYS A 5 -25.94 -13.25 13.40
C LYS A 5 -24.72 -14.13 13.66
N GLY A 6 -24.92 -15.45 13.71
CA GLY A 6 -23.82 -16.42 13.85
C GLY A 6 -22.79 -16.30 12.74
N ARG A 7 -23.24 -16.16 11.48
CA ARG A 7 -22.34 -15.98 10.32
C ARG A 7 -21.51 -14.69 10.42
N ILE A 8 -22.11 -13.57 10.81
CA ILE A 8 -21.39 -12.29 10.96
C ILE A 8 -20.33 -12.40 12.06
N ILE A 9 -20.67 -12.99 13.20
CA ILE A 9 -19.73 -13.21 14.32
C ILE A 9 -18.56 -14.07 13.85
N ALA A 10 -18.83 -15.19 13.17
CA ALA A 10 -17.78 -16.07 12.65
C ALA A 10 -16.84 -15.34 11.68
N ILE A 11 -17.37 -14.54 10.75
CA ILE A 11 -16.56 -13.73 9.82
C ILE A 11 -15.60 -12.83 10.61
N TRP A 12 -16.08 -12.09 11.60
CA TRP A 12 -15.23 -11.18 12.37
C TRP A 12 -14.21 -11.90 13.24
N ILE A 13 -14.56 -13.04 13.84
CA ILE A 13 -13.60 -13.88 14.57
C ILE A 13 -12.46 -14.27 13.63
N TRP A 14 -12.77 -14.86 12.46
CA TRP A 14 -11.76 -15.28 11.50
C TRP A 14 -10.96 -14.12 10.90
N THR A 15 -11.56 -12.93 10.76
CA THR A 15 -10.83 -11.72 10.37
C THR A 15 -9.82 -11.28 11.43
N LEU A 16 -10.15 -11.41 12.72
CA LEU A 16 -9.29 -10.94 13.81
C LEU A 16 -8.15 -11.91 14.15
N VAL A 17 -8.31 -13.22 13.91
CA VAL A 17 -7.27 -14.23 14.20
C VAL A 17 -5.89 -13.83 13.65
N PRO A 18 -5.69 -13.57 12.33
CA PRO A 18 -4.35 -13.26 11.83
C PRO A 18 -3.84 -11.89 12.33
N VAL A 19 -4.73 -10.92 12.55
CA VAL A 19 -4.39 -9.59 13.11
C VAL A 19 -3.81 -9.76 14.52
N LEU A 20 -4.54 -10.45 15.40
CA LEU A 20 -4.14 -10.62 16.80
C LEU A 20 -2.89 -11.49 16.92
N THR A 21 -2.77 -12.53 16.10
CA THR A 21 -1.57 -13.38 16.09
C THR A 21 -0.35 -12.58 15.63
N GLN A 22 -0.46 -11.78 14.57
CA GLN A 22 0.66 -10.96 14.10
C GLN A 22 1.05 -9.88 15.12
N LEU A 23 0.06 -9.26 15.79
CA LEU A 23 0.32 -8.31 16.87
C LEU A 23 1.02 -8.96 18.06
N TRP A 24 0.58 -10.16 18.46
CA TRP A 24 1.24 -10.93 19.51
C TRP A 24 2.69 -11.25 19.13
N ILE A 25 2.94 -11.74 17.92
CA ILE A 25 4.31 -12.03 17.45
C ILE A 25 5.19 -10.79 17.52
N VAL A 26 4.68 -9.66 17.02
CA VAL A 26 5.38 -8.37 17.00
C VAL A 26 5.72 -7.88 18.40
N THR A 27 4.82 -8.07 19.37
CA THR A 27 5.01 -7.53 20.72
C THR A 27 5.87 -8.43 21.60
N GLU A 28 5.74 -9.75 21.43
CA GLU A 28 6.44 -10.78 22.21
C GLU A 28 7.86 -11.02 21.71
N TYR A 29 8.05 -11.22 20.39
CA TYR A 29 9.34 -11.58 19.81
C TYR A 29 10.13 -10.36 19.30
N ARG A 30 9.74 -9.15 19.71
CA ARG A 30 10.40 -7.91 19.25
C ARG A 30 11.88 -7.93 19.55
N THR A 31 12.63 -7.35 18.63
CA THR A 31 14.01 -6.94 18.89
C THR A 31 14.14 -5.50 18.45
N ASP A 32 14.68 -4.65 19.33
CA ASP A 32 15.05 -3.28 19.00
C ASP A 32 16.39 -3.28 18.24
N LEU A 33 16.40 -3.96 17.09
CA LEU A 33 17.57 -4.12 16.24
C LEU A 33 17.40 -3.25 14.99
N ILE A 34 18.27 -2.26 14.88
CA ILE A 34 18.44 -1.45 13.67
C ILE A 34 19.22 -2.30 12.66
N ILE A 35 18.58 -2.71 11.56
CA ILE A 35 19.21 -3.61 10.58
C ILE A 35 19.12 -3.10 9.15
N ARG A 36 20.08 -3.53 8.32
CA ARG A 36 20.09 -3.30 6.86
C ARG A 36 19.97 -1.81 6.51
N ASP A 37 18.86 -1.42 5.87
CA ASP A 37 18.63 -0.08 5.36
C ASP A 37 18.51 0.94 6.50
N GLU A 38 17.96 0.55 7.66
CA GLU A 38 17.89 1.43 8.83
C GLU A 38 19.31 1.78 9.30
N PHE A 39 20.18 0.78 9.42
CA PHE A 39 21.56 0.98 9.84
C PHE A 39 22.37 1.77 8.80
N ARG A 40 22.23 1.42 7.51
CA ARG A 40 23.05 2.01 6.45
C ARG A 40 22.63 3.43 6.06
N HIS A 41 21.33 3.70 6.08
CA HIS A 41 20.78 4.91 5.48
C HIS A 41 20.08 5.83 6.46
N ILE A 42 19.51 5.30 7.55
CA ILE A 42 18.69 6.07 8.48
C ILE A 42 19.51 6.50 9.70
N LEU A 43 20.38 5.62 10.22
CA LEU A 43 21.21 5.91 11.39
C LEU A 43 22.05 7.19 11.25
N PRO A 44 22.77 7.44 10.14
CA PRO A 44 23.50 8.69 9.97
C PRO A 44 22.59 9.93 10.02
N ARG A 45 21.38 9.84 9.44
CA ARG A 45 20.41 10.95 9.40
C ARG A 45 19.87 11.29 10.79
N VAL A 46 19.65 10.26 11.61
CA VAL A 46 19.26 10.44 13.02
C VAL A 46 20.41 11.01 13.84
N GLN A 47 21.65 10.60 13.59
CA GLN A 47 22.83 11.19 14.25
C GLN A 47 22.93 12.68 13.93
N HIS A 48 22.85 13.07 12.66
CA HIS A 48 22.82 14.48 12.27
C HIS A 48 21.67 15.26 12.96
N LEU A 49 20.50 14.66 13.12
CA LEU A 49 19.39 15.26 13.86
C LEU A 49 19.72 15.51 15.34
N LEU A 50 20.32 14.53 16.01
CA LEU A 50 20.65 14.63 17.43
C LEU A 50 21.87 15.53 17.69
N GLU A 51 22.78 15.64 16.73
CA GLU A 51 23.99 16.48 16.78
C GLU A 51 23.73 17.93 16.32
N GLY A 52 22.54 18.23 15.78
CA GLY A 52 22.18 19.56 15.28
C GLY A 52 22.72 19.87 13.88
N GLU A 53 23.17 18.86 13.14
CA GLU A 53 23.71 18.95 11.78
C GLU A 53 22.66 18.64 10.69
N PHE A 54 21.40 18.40 11.09
CA PHE A 54 20.33 18.02 10.18
C PHE A 54 20.06 19.07 9.09
N SER A 55 19.97 18.58 7.85
CA SER A 55 19.56 19.36 6.69
C SER A 55 18.40 18.69 5.95
N PHE A 56 17.43 19.48 5.52
CA PHE A 56 16.31 18.96 4.73
C PHE A 56 16.79 18.25 3.45
N ALA A 57 17.77 18.83 2.75
CA ALA A 57 18.26 18.31 1.49
C ALA A 57 19.00 16.96 1.65
N ALA A 58 19.94 16.85 2.59
CA ALA A 58 20.76 15.65 2.73
C ALA A 58 20.08 14.55 3.55
N ASP A 59 19.29 14.91 4.58
CA ASP A 59 18.80 13.94 5.55
C ASP A 59 17.35 13.52 5.30
N LEU A 60 16.55 14.38 4.70
CA LEU A 60 15.15 14.06 4.41
C LEU A 60 14.87 13.83 2.93
N TRP A 61 15.41 14.69 2.06
CA TRP A 61 15.12 14.66 0.62
C TRP A 61 16.04 13.73 -0.18
N ALA A 62 17.20 13.37 0.35
CA ALA A 62 18.17 12.53 -0.35
C ALA A 62 17.64 11.11 -0.62
N ASN A 63 17.99 10.58 -1.80
CA ASN A 63 17.62 9.24 -2.24
C ASN A 63 18.09 8.18 -1.23
N GLN A 64 17.23 7.20 -0.99
CA GLN A 64 17.57 5.97 -0.31
C GLN A 64 17.33 4.83 -1.30
N ASN A 65 18.40 4.40 -1.97
CA ASN A 65 18.31 3.53 -3.15
C ASN A 65 17.38 4.18 -4.20
N VAL A 66 16.36 3.45 -4.70
CA VAL A 66 15.38 3.96 -5.66
C VAL A 66 14.19 4.69 -5.01
N HIS A 67 14.25 4.95 -3.70
CA HIS A 67 13.14 5.48 -2.91
C HIS A 67 13.42 6.88 -2.35
N ARG A 68 12.35 7.66 -2.13
CA ARG A 68 12.35 8.87 -1.28
C ARG A 68 11.31 8.74 -0.17
N PRO A 69 11.64 8.03 0.91
CA PRO A 69 10.73 7.67 1.99
C PRO A 69 10.58 8.81 3.02
N VAL A 70 10.29 10.02 2.56
CA VAL A 70 10.19 11.24 3.39
C VAL A 70 9.25 11.04 4.58
N LEU A 71 8.07 10.46 4.39
CA LEU A 71 7.09 10.30 5.47
C LEU A 71 7.50 9.25 6.51
N PRO A 72 7.93 8.03 6.13
CA PRO A 72 8.55 7.10 7.08
C PRO A 72 9.72 7.73 7.85
N LEU A 73 10.59 8.48 7.19
CA LEU A 73 11.73 9.14 7.82
C LEU A 73 11.31 10.20 8.84
N LEU A 74 10.32 11.04 8.53
CA LEU A 74 9.79 12.02 9.48
C LEU A 74 9.27 11.34 10.75
N PHE A 75 8.59 10.19 10.61
CA PHE A 75 8.14 9.42 11.75
C PHE A 75 9.32 8.90 12.57
N ILE A 76 10.32 8.30 11.92
CA ILE A 76 11.51 7.76 12.62
C ILE A 76 12.31 8.86 13.30
N MET A 77 12.46 10.02 12.67
CA MET A 77 13.13 11.18 13.27
C MET A 77 12.39 11.69 14.51
N ALA A 78 11.06 11.77 14.44
CA ALA A 78 10.25 12.09 15.61
C ALA A 78 10.39 11.01 16.71
N ASN A 79 10.39 9.73 16.34
CA ASN A 79 10.60 8.61 17.26
C ASN A 79 11.99 8.65 17.91
N ALA A 80 13.03 8.97 17.16
CA ALA A 80 14.39 9.12 17.66
C ALA A 80 14.48 10.26 18.67
N TYR A 81 13.86 11.40 18.37
CA TYR A 81 13.90 12.59 19.23
C TYR A 81 13.07 12.42 20.51
N PHE A 82 11.87 11.86 20.43
CA PHE A 82 10.94 11.79 21.57
C PHE A 82 10.97 10.48 22.35
N ALA A 83 11.45 9.39 21.75
CA ALA A 83 11.36 8.04 22.30
C ALA A 83 12.65 7.23 22.18
N SER A 84 13.79 7.92 22.02
CA SER A 84 15.13 7.30 21.96
C SER A 84 15.24 6.18 20.92
N TRP A 85 14.55 6.38 19.79
CA TRP A 85 14.51 5.45 18.65
C TRP A 85 14.04 4.04 19.03
N ASN A 86 12.80 3.95 19.50
CA ASN A 86 12.17 2.69 19.83
C ASN A 86 11.52 2.04 18.59
N VAL A 87 12.10 0.95 18.08
CA VAL A 87 11.63 0.25 16.86
C VAL A 87 10.20 -0.28 17.05
N LEU A 88 9.78 -0.61 18.28
CA LEU A 88 8.39 -1.02 18.55
C LEU A 88 7.38 0.04 18.11
N TYR A 89 7.66 1.33 18.29
CA TYR A 89 6.72 2.39 17.90
C TYR A 89 6.59 2.50 16.38
N GLU A 90 7.67 2.28 15.64
CA GLU A 90 7.65 2.24 14.18
C GLU A 90 6.84 1.05 13.70
N THR A 91 7.09 -0.13 14.27
CA THR A 91 6.33 -1.34 13.95
C THR A 91 4.85 -1.20 14.28
N LEU A 92 4.50 -0.68 15.46
CA LEU A 92 3.10 -0.49 15.86
C LEU A 92 2.39 0.54 14.97
N ALA A 93 3.06 1.61 14.57
CA ALA A 93 2.52 2.59 13.64
C ALA A 93 2.30 1.98 12.24
N GLY A 94 3.27 1.20 11.74
CA GLY A 94 3.12 0.47 10.49
C GLY A 94 1.98 -0.57 10.54
N PHE A 95 1.90 -1.32 11.64
CA PHE A 95 0.84 -2.28 11.91
C PHE A 95 -0.54 -1.59 11.95
N ALA A 96 -0.66 -0.44 12.62
CA ALA A 96 -1.88 0.36 12.63
C ALA A 96 -2.27 0.81 11.21
N GLY A 97 -1.29 1.15 10.36
CA GLY A 97 -1.50 1.41 8.94
C GLY A 97 -2.12 0.22 8.18
N TYR A 98 -1.66 -0.99 8.44
CA TYR A 98 -2.25 -2.21 7.87
C TYR A 98 -3.66 -2.51 8.41
N VAL A 99 -3.93 -2.24 9.69
CA VAL A 99 -5.28 -2.33 10.25
C VAL A 99 -6.21 -1.31 9.57
N ALA A 100 -5.76 -0.07 9.38
CA ALA A 100 -6.50 0.94 8.64
C ALA A 100 -6.77 0.51 7.19
N LEU A 101 -5.79 -0.12 6.53
CA LEU A 101 -5.95 -0.69 5.19
C LEU A 101 -7.03 -1.78 5.17
N LEU A 102 -7.00 -2.72 6.12
CA LEU A 102 -8.02 -3.77 6.24
C LEU A 102 -9.42 -3.17 6.41
N ILE A 103 -9.55 -2.10 7.23
CA ILE A 103 -10.82 -1.39 7.41
C ILE A 103 -11.30 -0.76 6.09
N VAL A 104 -10.41 -0.08 5.36
CA VAL A 104 -10.73 0.54 4.06
C VAL A 104 -11.18 -0.52 3.06
N LEU A 105 -10.41 -1.61 2.92
CA LEU A 105 -10.74 -2.72 2.03
C LEU A 105 -12.06 -3.38 2.40
N THR A 106 -12.28 -3.67 3.68
CA THR A 106 -13.53 -4.26 4.18
C THR A 106 -14.72 -3.37 3.87
N ARG A 107 -14.60 -2.05 4.09
CA ARG A 107 -15.66 -1.10 3.77
C ARG A 107 -15.91 -1.00 2.26
N ALA A 108 -14.85 -0.96 1.46
CA ALA A 108 -14.95 -0.94 0.01
C ALA A 108 -15.66 -2.19 -0.51
N GLN A 109 -15.22 -3.37 -0.04
CA GLN A 109 -15.75 -4.66 -0.41
C GLN A 109 -17.22 -4.83 -0.01
N LEU A 110 -17.58 -4.57 1.24
CA LEU A 110 -18.97 -4.66 1.71
C LEU A 110 -19.90 -3.72 0.94
N ARG A 111 -19.44 -2.51 0.63
CA ARG A 111 -20.22 -1.56 -0.17
C ARG A 111 -20.40 -2.08 -1.59
N THR A 112 -19.32 -2.47 -2.25
CA THR A 112 -19.35 -3.00 -3.62
C THR A 112 -20.26 -4.22 -3.71
N PHE A 113 -20.12 -5.18 -2.79
CA PHE A 113 -20.96 -6.38 -2.72
C PHE A 113 -22.44 -6.04 -2.54
N ARG A 114 -22.78 -5.08 -1.68
CA ARG A 114 -24.18 -4.62 -1.55
C ARG A 114 -24.70 -4.02 -2.86
N THR A 115 -23.94 -3.11 -3.47
CA THR A 115 -24.34 -2.44 -4.71
C THR A 115 -24.60 -3.42 -5.84
N ILE A 116 -23.78 -4.47 -5.94
CA ILE A 116 -23.91 -5.48 -7.00
C ILE A 116 -24.69 -6.72 -6.58
N GLY A 117 -25.28 -6.77 -5.38
CA GLY A 117 -26.05 -7.92 -4.89
C GLY A 117 -25.23 -9.21 -4.70
N LEU A 118 -24.03 -9.11 -4.14
CA LEU A 118 -23.11 -10.20 -3.80
C LEU A 118 -22.80 -10.26 -2.30
N ASP A 119 -23.75 -9.89 -1.43
CA ASP A 119 -23.57 -9.90 0.03
C ASP A 119 -23.15 -11.26 0.59
N ALA A 120 -23.46 -12.35 -0.10
CA ALA A 120 -23.03 -13.70 0.27
C ALA A 120 -21.49 -13.84 0.27
N LEU A 121 -20.76 -13.01 -0.49
CA LEU A 121 -19.30 -13.06 -0.59
C LEU A 121 -18.57 -12.39 0.58
N SER A 122 -19.27 -11.89 1.60
CA SER A 122 -18.63 -11.29 2.79
C SER A 122 -17.67 -12.24 3.53
N TRP A 123 -17.74 -13.55 3.26
CA TRP A 123 -16.78 -14.54 3.77
C TRP A 123 -15.34 -14.30 3.28
N SER A 124 -15.14 -13.56 2.19
CA SER A 124 -13.81 -13.25 1.67
C SER A 124 -13.07 -12.16 2.46
N ILE A 125 -13.72 -11.48 3.42
CA ILE A 125 -13.06 -10.52 4.32
C ILE A 125 -11.98 -11.19 5.18
N PRO A 126 -12.26 -12.34 5.84
CA PRO A 126 -11.22 -13.15 6.48
C PRO A 126 -10.03 -13.44 5.57
N VAL A 127 -10.26 -13.82 4.31
CA VAL A 127 -9.19 -14.12 3.35
C VAL A 127 -8.29 -12.91 3.13
N VAL A 128 -8.86 -11.72 2.94
CA VAL A 128 -8.11 -10.47 2.84
C VAL A 128 -7.27 -10.24 4.09
N SER A 129 -7.84 -10.49 5.29
CA SER A 129 -7.11 -10.37 6.56
C SER A 129 -5.91 -11.32 6.63
N PHE A 130 -6.09 -12.60 6.27
CA PHE A 130 -5.01 -13.58 6.24
C PHE A 130 -3.92 -13.22 5.21
N LEU A 131 -4.28 -12.60 4.09
CA LEU A 131 -3.29 -12.15 3.10
C LEU A 131 -2.49 -10.94 3.61
N LEU A 132 -3.13 -9.96 4.25
CA LEU A 132 -2.47 -8.77 4.79
C LEU A 132 -1.59 -9.08 5.99
N PHE A 133 -2.05 -9.97 6.86
CA PHE A 133 -1.36 -10.38 8.09
C PHE A 133 -0.85 -11.82 7.96
N SER A 134 -0.34 -12.16 6.76
CA SER A 134 0.24 -13.47 6.49
C SER A 134 1.51 -13.66 7.31
N MET A 135 1.69 -14.86 7.84
CA MET A 135 2.92 -15.27 8.51
C MET A 135 4.14 -15.18 7.59
N THR A 136 3.98 -15.26 6.27
CA THR A 136 5.10 -15.07 5.33
C THR A 136 5.61 -13.62 5.28
N SER A 137 4.78 -12.66 5.68
CA SER A 137 5.09 -11.24 5.73
C SER A 137 5.67 -10.79 7.07
N TRP A 138 5.99 -11.73 7.97
CA TRP A 138 6.52 -11.42 9.31
C TRP A 138 7.72 -10.49 9.30
N LYS A 139 8.61 -10.60 8.29
CA LYS A 139 9.81 -9.77 8.16
C LYS A 139 9.49 -8.28 7.99
N ILE A 140 8.36 -7.95 7.35
CA ILE A 140 7.93 -6.56 7.18
C ILE A 140 7.58 -5.97 8.55
N PHE A 141 6.83 -6.72 9.37
CA PHE A 141 6.46 -6.28 10.71
C PHE A 141 7.64 -6.30 11.69
N TYR A 142 8.66 -7.11 11.43
CA TYR A 142 9.87 -7.14 12.26
C TYR A 142 10.80 -5.94 12.03
N MET A 143 10.68 -5.28 10.89
CA MET A 143 11.51 -4.14 10.51
C MET A 143 10.64 -2.87 10.57
N GLY A 144 10.81 -2.07 11.63
CA GLY A 144 9.97 -0.90 11.90
C GLY A 144 9.85 0.05 10.71
N TYR A 145 10.97 0.39 10.09
CA TYR A 145 11.00 1.20 8.88
C TYR A 145 10.24 0.56 7.71
N ALA A 146 10.40 -0.74 7.48
CA ALA A 146 9.70 -1.43 6.38
C ALA A 146 8.19 -1.46 6.63
N ALA A 147 7.75 -1.70 7.87
CA ALA A 147 6.34 -1.66 8.24
C ALA A 147 5.72 -0.28 7.95
N LEU A 148 6.38 0.81 8.32
CA LEU A 148 5.96 2.18 8.01
C LEU A 148 5.93 2.43 6.49
N GLN A 149 7.04 2.16 5.81
CA GLN A 149 7.22 2.38 4.38
C GLN A 149 6.12 1.70 3.56
N HIS A 150 5.90 0.41 3.81
CA HIS A 150 4.91 -0.37 3.06
C HIS A 150 3.48 0.00 3.43
N SER A 151 3.17 0.17 4.72
CA SER A 151 1.80 0.48 5.17
C SER A 151 1.32 1.84 4.67
N PHE A 152 2.12 2.89 4.79
CA PHE A 152 1.76 4.25 4.32
C PHE A 152 1.60 4.28 2.80
N SER A 153 2.48 3.58 2.09
CA SER A 153 2.39 3.41 0.64
C SER A 153 1.08 2.74 0.24
N ILE A 154 0.83 1.50 0.67
CA ILE A 154 -0.33 0.74 0.20
C ILE A 154 -1.66 1.33 0.71
N LEU A 155 -1.69 1.86 1.94
CA LEU A 155 -2.86 2.54 2.49
C LEU A 155 -3.17 3.80 1.67
N GLY A 156 -2.17 4.63 1.38
CA GLY A 156 -2.35 5.83 0.57
C GLY A 156 -2.87 5.52 -0.83
N VAL A 157 -2.30 4.50 -1.49
CA VAL A 157 -2.77 4.04 -2.81
C VAL A 157 -4.22 3.55 -2.75
N VAL A 158 -4.51 2.56 -1.91
CA VAL A 158 -5.83 1.91 -1.86
C VAL A 158 -6.90 2.89 -1.40
N PHE A 159 -6.62 3.67 -0.36
CA PHE A 159 -7.58 4.64 0.16
C PHE A 159 -7.77 5.81 -0.82
N GLY A 160 -6.70 6.29 -1.46
CA GLY A 160 -6.76 7.34 -2.48
C GLY A 160 -7.63 6.93 -3.66
N LEU A 161 -7.43 5.73 -4.21
CA LEU A 161 -8.25 5.21 -5.31
C LEU A 161 -9.71 5.00 -4.90
N PHE A 162 -9.95 4.52 -3.67
CA PHE A 162 -11.30 4.36 -3.14
C PHE A 162 -12.02 5.72 -3.00
N VAL A 163 -11.34 6.76 -2.49
CA VAL A 163 -11.89 8.12 -2.39
C VAL A 163 -12.18 8.70 -3.78
N LEU A 164 -11.25 8.55 -4.72
CA LEU A 164 -11.35 9.05 -6.09
C LEU A 164 -12.55 8.45 -6.83
N GLY A 165 -12.72 7.13 -6.73
CA GLY A 165 -13.80 6.39 -7.37
C GLY A 165 -15.20 6.71 -6.83
N ARG A 166 -15.31 7.04 -5.54
CA ARG A 166 -16.62 7.12 -4.87
C ARG A 166 -17.32 8.49 -4.93
N SER A 167 -16.57 9.58 -4.88
CA SER A 167 -17.14 10.82 -4.34
C SER A 167 -18.19 11.49 -5.22
N GLU A 168 -19.30 11.84 -4.58
CA GLU A 168 -20.35 12.77 -5.02
C GLU A 168 -19.85 14.21 -5.11
N ARG A 169 -18.75 14.54 -4.40
CA ARG A 169 -18.07 15.84 -4.45
C ARG A 169 -16.73 15.66 -5.16
N PRO A 170 -16.69 15.79 -6.49
CA PRO A 170 -15.56 15.29 -7.28
C PRO A 170 -14.26 16.02 -6.98
N LEU A 171 -14.29 17.35 -6.80
CA LEU A 171 -13.08 18.13 -6.50
C LEU A 171 -12.47 17.83 -5.13
N ARG A 172 -13.30 17.69 -4.07
CA ARG A 172 -12.80 17.36 -2.72
C ARG A 172 -12.16 15.98 -2.67
N ALA A 173 -12.70 15.04 -3.45
CA ALA A 173 -12.12 13.71 -3.52
C ALA A 173 -10.90 13.65 -4.42
N LEU A 174 -10.86 14.46 -5.49
CA LEU A 174 -9.65 14.63 -6.29
C LEU A 174 -8.52 15.16 -5.41
N SER A 175 -8.75 16.22 -4.63
CA SER A 175 -7.74 16.75 -3.71
C SER A 175 -7.38 15.75 -2.61
N GLY A 176 -8.35 15.08 -2.00
CA GLY A 176 -8.10 14.06 -0.97
C GLY A 176 -7.29 12.87 -1.50
N ALA A 177 -7.63 12.38 -2.70
CA ALA A 177 -6.90 11.31 -3.36
C ALA A 177 -5.49 11.74 -3.77
N ALA A 178 -5.32 12.97 -4.26
CA ALA A 178 -4.00 13.51 -4.58
C ALA A 178 -3.10 13.60 -3.33
N LEU A 179 -3.62 14.05 -2.19
CA LEU A 179 -2.88 14.07 -0.93
C LEU A 179 -2.47 12.66 -0.50
N LEU A 180 -3.37 11.69 -0.59
CA LEU A 180 -3.05 10.29 -0.29
C LEU A 180 -2.03 9.69 -1.28
N GLY A 181 -2.06 10.11 -2.55
CA GLY A 181 -1.08 9.76 -3.57
C GLY A 181 0.32 10.32 -3.29
N ILE A 182 0.39 11.58 -2.82
CA ILE A 182 1.64 12.21 -2.37
C ILE A 182 2.18 11.43 -1.17
N VAL A 183 1.34 11.13 -0.18
CA VAL A 183 1.71 10.32 0.98
C VAL A 183 2.29 8.97 0.53
N ALA A 184 1.63 8.29 -0.40
CA ALA A 184 2.08 7.01 -0.88
C ALA A 184 3.41 7.09 -1.65
N THR A 185 3.53 8.08 -2.54
CA THR A 185 4.73 8.32 -3.38
C THR A 185 5.95 8.66 -2.52
N LEU A 186 5.77 9.52 -1.51
CA LEU A 186 6.80 9.90 -0.54
C LEU A 186 7.01 8.85 0.57
N SER A 187 6.33 7.70 0.49
CA SER A 187 6.59 6.56 1.35
C SER A 187 7.38 5.50 0.61
N PHE A 188 6.98 5.13 -0.62
CA PHE A 188 7.63 4.03 -1.35
C PHE A 188 7.49 4.17 -2.87
N ALA A 189 8.60 4.03 -3.60
CA ALA A 189 8.65 4.30 -5.06
C ALA A 189 7.61 3.54 -5.90
N PRO A 190 7.29 2.25 -5.65
CA PRO A 190 6.24 1.55 -6.39
C PRO A 190 4.87 2.22 -6.34
N ALA A 191 4.59 3.09 -5.36
CA ALA A 191 3.37 3.88 -5.32
C ALA A 191 3.24 4.90 -6.46
N LEU A 192 4.30 5.16 -7.25
CA LEU A 192 4.20 5.97 -8.46
C LEU A 192 3.15 5.43 -9.45
N VAL A 193 2.83 4.13 -9.40
CA VAL A 193 1.74 3.52 -10.18
C VAL A 193 0.36 4.09 -9.83
N PHE A 194 0.21 4.74 -8.67
CA PHE A 194 -1.01 5.40 -8.25
C PHE A 194 -1.49 6.46 -9.25
N TRP A 195 -0.57 7.23 -9.82
CA TRP A 195 -0.89 8.33 -10.72
C TRP A 195 -1.55 7.85 -12.02
N PRO A 196 -0.98 6.91 -12.79
CA PRO A 196 -1.65 6.34 -13.96
C PRO A 196 -2.90 5.52 -13.59
N ALA A 197 -2.91 4.83 -12.44
CA ALA A 197 -4.11 4.14 -11.97
C ALA A 197 -5.26 5.12 -11.68
N GLY A 198 -4.95 6.28 -11.07
CA GLY A 198 -5.91 7.36 -10.83
C GLY A 198 -6.45 7.97 -12.13
N CYS A 199 -5.59 8.15 -13.15
CA CYS A 199 -6.02 8.54 -14.50
C CYS A 199 -7.04 7.54 -15.06
N PHE A 200 -6.76 6.25 -14.96
CA PHE A 200 -7.65 5.19 -15.43
C PHE A 200 -8.99 5.22 -14.69
N VAL A 201 -8.98 5.34 -13.35
CA VAL A 201 -10.19 5.46 -12.53
C VAL A 201 -11.03 6.67 -12.97
N LEU A 202 -10.42 7.83 -13.18
CA LEU A 202 -11.13 9.04 -13.64
C LEU A 202 -11.66 8.91 -15.07
N ALA A 203 -10.93 8.25 -15.97
CA ALA A 203 -11.35 8.01 -17.34
C ALA A 203 -12.58 7.08 -17.42
N CYS A 204 -12.61 6.06 -16.57
CA CYS A 204 -13.72 5.10 -16.47
C CYS A 204 -14.88 5.59 -15.59
N LYS A 205 -14.68 6.63 -14.78
CA LYS A 205 -15.72 7.17 -13.90
C LYS A 205 -16.85 7.76 -14.75
N ARG A 206 -18.09 7.36 -14.44
CA ARG A 206 -19.28 7.96 -15.04
C ARG A 206 -19.45 9.37 -14.48
N THR A 207 -19.31 10.38 -15.34
CA THR A 207 -19.53 11.80 -15.03
C THR A 207 -20.79 12.29 -15.72
N GLU A 208 -21.37 13.38 -15.21
CA GLU A 208 -22.55 14.01 -15.80
C GLU A 208 -22.24 14.66 -17.15
N THR A 209 -21.05 15.26 -17.31
CA THR A 209 -20.62 15.90 -18.56
C THR A 209 -19.21 15.48 -18.99
N LEU A 210 -18.94 15.59 -20.30
CA LEU A 210 -17.59 15.39 -20.87
C LEU A 210 -16.61 16.46 -20.37
N ARG A 211 -17.09 17.69 -20.19
CA ARG A 211 -16.29 18.83 -19.73
C ARG A 211 -15.71 18.57 -18.33
N ASP A 212 -16.53 18.08 -17.41
CA ASP A 212 -16.07 17.78 -16.04
C ASP A 212 -15.06 16.64 -16.02
N ARG A 213 -15.26 15.61 -16.86
CA ARG A 213 -14.28 14.53 -16.99
C ARG A 213 -12.93 15.04 -17.48
N THR A 214 -12.94 15.86 -18.53
CA THR A 214 -11.71 16.46 -19.08
C THR A 214 -11.03 17.36 -18.05
N LEU A 215 -11.79 18.17 -17.31
CA LEU A 215 -11.23 19.03 -16.25
C LEU A 215 -10.57 18.19 -15.15
N HIS A 216 -11.25 17.17 -14.62
CA HIS A 216 -10.67 16.33 -13.57
C HIS A 216 -9.43 15.57 -14.05
N LEU A 217 -9.44 15.05 -15.28
CA LEU A 217 -8.27 14.42 -15.87
C LEU A 217 -7.12 15.40 -16.06
N ALA A 218 -7.39 16.61 -16.55
CA ALA A 218 -6.36 17.64 -16.73
C ALA A 218 -5.74 18.05 -15.39
N LEU A 219 -6.56 18.28 -14.36
CA LEU A 219 -6.09 18.57 -13.01
C LEU A 219 -5.27 17.42 -12.43
N TRP A 220 -5.73 16.18 -12.60
CA TRP A 220 -5.03 15.00 -12.11
C TRP A 220 -3.69 14.80 -12.79
N VAL A 221 -3.62 14.94 -14.12
CA VAL A 221 -2.38 14.87 -14.90
C VAL A 221 -1.43 15.99 -14.50
N ALA A 222 -1.92 17.22 -14.32
CA ALA A 222 -1.10 18.33 -13.86
C ALA A 222 -0.46 18.04 -12.48
N VAL A 223 -1.26 17.58 -11.52
CA VAL A 223 -0.75 17.18 -10.19
C VAL A 223 0.22 16.01 -10.29
N SER A 224 -0.10 15.01 -11.11
CA SER A 224 0.77 13.84 -11.34
C SER A 224 2.14 14.25 -11.86
N ILE A 225 2.17 15.12 -12.88
CA ILE A 225 3.41 15.66 -13.45
C ILE A 225 4.20 16.39 -12.37
N VAL A 226 3.58 17.31 -11.64
CA VAL A 226 4.26 18.07 -10.58
C VAL A 226 4.86 17.14 -9.52
N VAL A 227 4.07 16.19 -9.00
CA VAL A 227 4.54 15.29 -7.93
C VAL A 227 5.63 14.35 -8.43
N VAL A 228 5.46 13.74 -9.61
CA VAL A 228 6.47 12.85 -10.19
C VAL A 228 7.74 13.62 -10.53
N SER A 229 7.64 14.81 -11.11
CA SER A 229 8.80 15.66 -11.40
C SER A 229 9.55 16.03 -10.12
N ILE A 230 8.84 16.47 -9.08
CA ILE A 230 9.44 16.78 -7.77
C ILE A 230 10.14 15.54 -7.19
N TYR A 231 9.48 14.38 -7.22
CA TYR A 231 10.05 13.12 -6.73
C TYR A 231 11.35 12.72 -7.46
N MET A 232 11.48 13.09 -8.74
CA MET A 232 12.62 12.72 -9.58
C MET A 232 13.80 13.73 -9.52
N ILE A 233 13.65 14.88 -8.85
CA ILE A 233 14.72 15.89 -8.72
C ILE A 233 15.93 15.25 -8.04
N ASP A 234 17.10 15.23 -8.67
CA ASP A 234 18.34 14.61 -8.15
C ASP A 234 18.30 13.08 -8.03
N MET A 235 17.39 12.38 -8.72
CA MET A 235 17.50 10.92 -8.89
C MET A 235 18.59 10.58 -9.91
N ALA A 236 19.58 9.79 -9.50
CA ALA A 236 20.68 9.43 -10.38
C ALA A 236 20.21 8.46 -11.48
N PRO A 237 20.61 8.64 -12.75
CA PRO A 237 20.19 7.76 -13.85
C PRO A 237 20.60 6.29 -13.68
N ARG A 238 21.67 6.02 -12.91
CA ARG A 238 22.15 4.64 -12.66
C ARG A 238 21.17 3.83 -11.83
N ASP A 239 20.33 4.49 -11.03
CA ASP A 239 19.34 3.82 -10.18
C ASP A 239 18.08 3.44 -10.98
N LEU A 240 17.96 3.95 -12.21
CA LEU A 240 16.84 3.72 -13.12
C LEU A 240 17.23 2.73 -14.23
N HIS A 241 17.43 1.46 -13.88
CA HIS A 241 17.64 0.39 -14.85
C HIS A 241 16.34 0.07 -15.62
N PHE A 242 16.03 0.87 -16.65
CA PHE A 242 14.86 0.69 -17.53
C PHE A 242 14.98 -0.47 -18.54
N SER A 243 15.90 -1.41 -18.36
CA SER A 243 16.01 -2.61 -19.20
C SER A 243 14.87 -3.59 -18.89
N PHE A 244 13.64 -3.22 -19.25
CA PHE A 244 12.44 -4.03 -19.08
C PHE A 244 12.35 -5.15 -20.12
N LEU A 245 12.70 -4.84 -21.37
CA LEU A 245 12.54 -5.74 -22.52
C LEU A 245 13.42 -7.01 -22.48
N PRO A 246 14.73 -6.95 -22.18
CA PRO A 246 15.59 -8.13 -22.31
C PRO A 246 15.26 -9.29 -21.36
N ARG A 247 14.49 -9.00 -20.29
CA ARG A 247 14.13 -9.97 -19.24
C ARG A 247 12.65 -9.89 -18.87
N LEU A 248 11.80 -9.57 -19.84
CA LEU A 248 10.37 -9.38 -19.60
C LEU A 248 9.73 -10.60 -18.96
N LEU A 249 10.02 -11.80 -19.48
CA LEU A 249 9.46 -13.05 -18.97
C LEU A 249 9.90 -13.31 -17.52
N GLU A 250 11.19 -13.15 -17.21
CA GLU A 250 11.70 -13.29 -15.83
C GLU A 250 11.03 -12.30 -14.87
N LYS A 251 10.83 -11.04 -15.30
CA LYS A 251 10.17 -10.03 -14.48
C LYS A 251 8.68 -10.33 -14.28
N LEU A 252 7.99 -10.85 -15.29
CA LEU A 252 6.60 -11.29 -15.19
C LEU A 252 6.48 -12.50 -14.26
N GLU A 253 7.34 -13.51 -14.42
CA GLU A 253 7.41 -14.67 -13.54
C GLU A 253 7.63 -14.22 -12.09
N PHE A 254 8.62 -13.36 -11.85
CA PHE A 254 8.89 -12.80 -10.53
C PHE A 254 7.69 -12.04 -9.97
N THR A 255 7.00 -11.24 -10.79
CA THR A 255 5.81 -10.48 -10.36
C THR A 255 4.67 -11.42 -9.98
N LEU A 256 4.39 -12.44 -10.80
CA LEU A 256 3.36 -13.44 -10.53
C LEU A 256 3.70 -14.25 -9.28
N ALA A 257 4.95 -14.70 -9.16
CA ALA A 257 5.44 -15.38 -7.97
C ALA A 257 5.28 -14.51 -6.72
N PHE A 258 5.63 -13.22 -6.80
CA PHE A 258 5.50 -12.29 -5.68
C PHE A 258 4.03 -12.14 -5.24
N VAL A 259 3.10 -12.03 -6.19
CA VAL A 259 1.66 -11.94 -5.92
C VAL A 259 1.11 -13.24 -5.30
N GLY A 260 1.57 -14.41 -5.76
CA GLY A 260 1.09 -15.71 -5.26
C GLY A 260 1.85 -16.27 -4.06
N ALA A 261 2.99 -15.67 -3.67
CA ALA A 261 3.80 -16.10 -2.54
C ALA A 261 3.05 -16.18 -1.20
N PRO A 262 2.05 -15.33 -0.89
CA PRO A 262 1.23 -15.51 0.31
C PRO A 262 0.46 -16.84 0.37
N ILE A 263 0.20 -17.47 -0.79
CA ILE A 263 -0.56 -18.73 -0.89
C ILE A 263 0.39 -19.94 -0.96
N CYS A 264 1.43 -19.86 -1.78
CA CYS A 264 2.33 -21.00 -2.06
C CYS A 264 3.73 -20.88 -1.43
N ASN A 265 3.96 -19.83 -0.64
CA ASN A 265 5.20 -19.59 0.09
C ASN A 265 6.44 -19.62 -0.85
N TYR A 266 7.47 -20.40 -0.51
CA TYR A 266 8.73 -20.48 -1.25
C TYR A 266 8.69 -21.38 -2.50
N ASN A 267 7.54 -21.97 -2.86
CA ASN A 267 7.43 -22.74 -4.11
C ASN A 267 7.19 -21.79 -5.29
N LEU A 268 8.22 -21.54 -6.10
CA LEU A 268 8.16 -20.62 -7.23
C LEU A 268 7.02 -20.96 -8.21
N ASN A 269 6.94 -22.21 -8.68
CA ASN A 269 5.93 -22.62 -9.65
C ASN A 269 4.50 -22.48 -9.10
N GLY A 270 4.29 -22.91 -7.86
CA GLY A 270 3.02 -22.75 -7.17
C GLY A 270 2.63 -21.28 -7.02
N ALA A 271 3.59 -20.44 -6.63
CA ALA A 271 3.38 -19.01 -6.46
C ALA A 271 3.06 -18.31 -7.80
N VAL A 272 3.73 -18.67 -8.89
CA VAL A 272 3.42 -18.15 -10.24
C VAL A 272 2.00 -18.53 -10.65
N ILE A 273 1.60 -19.80 -10.47
CA ILE A 273 0.25 -20.29 -10.79
C ILE A 273 -0.80 -19.56 -9.94
N ALA A 274 -0.56 -19.44 -8.63
CA ALA A 274 -1.46 -18.74 -7.71
C ALA A 274 -1.58 -17.25 -8.06
N GLY A 275 -0.47 -16.59 -8.40
CA GLY A 275 -0.45 -15.20 -8.85
C GLY A 275 -1.21 -15.00 -10.16
N LEU A 276 -1.00 -15.90 -11.13
CA LEU A 276 -1.74 -15.88 -12.40
C LEU A 276 -3.24 -16.07 -12.17
N GLY A 277 -3.62 -17.03 -11.31
CA GLY A 277 -5.01 -17.23 -10.90
C GLY A 277 -5.63 -15.97 -10.28
N GLY A 278 -4.91 -15.29 -9.39
CA GLY A 278 -5.34 -14.04 -8.77
C GLY A 278 -5.52 -12.90 -9.77
N VAL A 279 -4.56 -12.73 -10.69
CA VAL A 279 -4.61 -11.70 -11.75
C VAL A 279 -5.78 -11.94 -12.71
N LEU A 280 -6.03 -13.19 -13.09
CA LEU A 280 -7.11 -13.55 -14.02
C LEU A 280 -8.51 -13.57 -13.36
N ALA A 281 -8.58 -13.83 -12.05
CA ALA A 281 -9.84 -13.83 -11.32
C ALA A 281 -10.53 -12.46 -11.35
N LEU A 282 -9.79 -11.36 -11.32
CA LEU A 282 -10.35 -10.00 -11.32
C LEU A 282 -11.05 -9.65 -12.66
N PRO A 283 -10.41 -9.79 -13.83
CA PRO A 283 -11.08 -9.65 -15.13
C PRO A 283 -12.23 -10.64 -15.30
N ALA A 284 -12.07 -11.91 -14.89
CA ALA A 284 -13.14 -12.91 -15.01
C ALA A 284 -14.36 -12.51 -14.18
N LEU A 285 -14.17 -12.03 -12.95
CA LEU A 285 -15.24 -11.51 -12.11
C LEU A 285 -15.87 -10.25 -12.72
N ALA A 286 -15.06 -9.33 -13.25
CA ALA A 286 -15.57 -8.14 -13.92
C ALA A 286 -16.43 -8.49 -15.15
N LEU A 287 -15.98 -9.40 -16.01
CA LEU A 287 -16.73 -9.89 -17.16
C LEU A 287 -18.01 -10.59 -16.73
N TYR A 288 -17.94 -11.45 -15.71
CA TYR A 288 -19.12 -12.11 -15.16
C TYR A 288 -20.18 -11.09 -14.72
N LEU A 289 -19.76 -10.02 -14.04
CA LEU A 289 -20.65 -8.96 -13.57
C LEU A 289 -21.21 -8.08 -14.70
N VAL A 290 -20.53 -7.97 -15.84
CA VAL A 290 -21.00 -7.20 -17.00
C VAL A 290 -21.98 -7.99 -17.86
N PHE A 291 -21.78 -9.30 -18.01
CA PHE A 291 -22.52 -10.11 -18.99
C PHE A 291 -23.63 -10.98 -18.39
N PHE A 292 -23.54 -11.35 -17.11
CA PHE A 292 -24.46 -12.31 -16.49
C PHE A 292 -25.33 -11.71 -15.36
N LYS A 293 -25.27 -10.39 -15.17
CA LYS A 293 -26.17 -9.59 -14.33
C LYS A 293 -26.70 -8.41 -15.11
#